data_AF-A0A7S0QC25-F1
#
_entry.id   AF-A0A7S0QC25-F1
#
_cell.length_a   1.000
_cell.length_b   1.000
_cell.length_c   1.000
_cell.angle_alpha   90.00
_cell.angle_beta   90.00
_cell.angle_gamma   90.00
#
_symmetry.space_group_name_H-M   'P 1'
#
loop_
_entity.id
_entity.type
_entity.pdbx_description
1 polymer ?
#
loop_
_entity_poly.entity_id
_entity_poly.type
_entity_poly.pdbx_seq_one_letter_code
_entity_poly.pdbx_strand_id
1 'polypeptide(L)'
;HGTKEFPILTNGKLMDTPVFHPTEEEFSSFYEYAQKLDRLVGHIGVCKVVPPPGWRARADDVYTLETSSERLDNECIVKRPIRQNAIGGKGFYVNVHEEKRSMKLGDFKKIAQEQATVGSSRRSGRETSSTYSTEVLAELEKKFWRNILFNPPMYGADCPVPKGFREDGLGGLFSPEVCGDWDLARLPSLLTVGLRKRVP
;
A
#
# COMPACT_ATOMS: atom_id res chain seq x y z
N HIS A 1 9.44 -28.04 14.95
CA HIS A 1 10.20 -28.17 13.70
C HIS A 1 9.29 -27.68 12.58
N GLY A 2 9.46 -26.39 12.24
CA GLY A 2 8.47 -25.60 11.50
C GLY A 2 8.28 -26.08 10.07
N THR A 3 7.02 -26.23 9.68
CA THR A 3 6.55 -26.35 8.31
C THR A 3 6.98 -25.11 7.54
N LYS A 4 7.94 -25.28 6.62
CA LYS A 4 8.30 -24.23 5.67
C LYS A 4 7.24 -24.20 4.58
N GLU A 5 6.27 -23.30 4.68
CA GLU A 5 5.46 -22.94 3.53
C GLU A 5 6.26 -21.98 2.65
N PHE A 6 6.93 -22.59 1.67
CA PHE A 6 7.50 -21.94 0.50
C PHE A 6 6.39 -21.65 -0.53
N PRO A 7 6.61 -20.74 -1.51
CA PRO A 7 5.59 -20.34 -2.48
C PRO A 7 4.86 -21.53 -3.10
N ILE A 8 3.56 -21.34 -3.36
CA ILE A 8 2.67 -22.35 -3.94
C ILE A 8 3.16 -22.65 -5.36
N LEU A 9 3.90 -23.75 -5.49
CA LEU A 9 4.34 -24.30 -6.77
C LEU A 9 3.23 -25.20 -7.31
N THR A 10 2.63 -24.82 -8.44
CA THR A 10 1.83 -25.76 -9.25
C THR A 10 2.60 -26.10 -10.51
N ASN A 11 2.82 -27.39 -10.76
CA ASN A 11 3.60 -27.88 -11.91
C ASN A 11 5.01 -27.27 -12.04
N GLY A 12 5.67 -26.96 -10.92
CA GLY A 12 7.04 -26.46 -10.90
C GLY A 12 7.24 -25.02 -11.38
N LYS A 13 6.16 -24.26 -11.62
CA LYS A 13 6.22 -22.83 -11.92
C LYS A 13 5.76 -22.01 -10.71
N LEU A 14 6.43 -20.88 -10.50
CA LEU A 14 5.98 -19.85 -9.59
C LEU A 14 4.60 -19.37 -10.07
N MET A 15 3.58 -19.51 -9.22
CA MET A 15 2.27 -18.93 -9.50
C MET A 15 2.35 -17.41 -9.36
N ASP A 16 2.04 -16.69 -10.43
CA ASP A 16 1.83 -15.24 -10.33
C ASP A 16 0.63 -14.96 -9.44
N THR A 17 0.69 -13.87 -8.67
CA THR A 17 -0.42 -13.42 -7.83
C THR A 17 -1.68 -13.23 -8.68
N PRO A 18 -2.80 -13.92 -8.38
CA PRO A 18 -4.03 -13.80 -9.15
C PRO A 18 -4.51 -12.33 -9.23
N VAL A 19 -4.89 -11.90 -10.42
CA VAL A 19 -5.41 -10.56 -10.70
C VAL A 19 -6.86 -10.64 -11.17
N PHE A 20 -7.75 -9.93 -10.50
CA PHE A 20 -9.18 -9.90 -10.79
C PHE A 20 -9.63 -8.53 -11.30
N HIS A 21 -10.55 -8.54 -12.26
CA HIS A 21 -11.13 -7.36 -12.90
C HIS A 21 -12.67 -7.47 -12.80
N PRO A 22 -13.27 -7.10 -11.65
CA PRO A 22 -14.73 -7.16 -11.46
C PRO A 22 -15.48 -6.25 -12.42
N THR A 23 -16.71 -6.63 -12.74
CA THR A 23 -17.68 -5.69 -13.34
C THR A 23 -18.13 -4.66 -12.30
N GLU A 24 -18.78 -3.58 -12.74
CA GLU A 24 -19.33 -2.59 -11.81
C GLU A 24 -20.34 -3.21 -10.83
N GLU A 25 -21.15 -4.16 -11.30
CA GLU A 25 -22.09 -4.91 -10.48
C GLU A 25 -21.36 -5.77 -9.44
N GLU A 26 -20.34 -6.51 -9.84
CA GLU A 26 -19.54 -7.32 -8.92
C GLU A 26 -18.76 -6.47 -7.91
N PHE A 27 -18.35 -5.27 -8.30
CA PHE A 27 -17.64 -4.32 -7.46
C PHE A 27 -18.56 -3.51 -6.54
N SER A 28 -19.89 -3.60 -6.71
CA SER A 28 -20.84 -2.79 -5.94
C SER A 28 -20.87 -3.12 -4.45
N SER A 29 -20.56 -4.36 -4.06
CA SER A 29 -20.44 -4.81 -2.67
C SER A 29 -19.05 -5.37 -2.40
N PHE A 30 -18.30 -4.72 -1.51
CA PHE A 30 -17.01 -5.21 -1.07
C PHE A 30 -17.14 -6.59 -0.43
N TYR A 31 -18.14 -6.78 0.44
CA TYR A 31 -18.27 -8.00 1.23
C TYR A 31 -18.64 -9.24 0.40
N GLU A 32 -19.54 -9.09 -0.56
CA GLU A 32 -19.91 -10.20 -1.46
C GLU A 32 -18.73 -10.57 -2.36
N TYR A 33 -18.03 -9.58 -2.90
CA TYR A 33 -16.88 -9.80 -3.75
C TYR A 33 -15.71 -10.42 -2.99
N ALA A 34 -15.41 -9.94 -1.79
CA ALA A 34 -14.38 -10.51 -0.92
C ALA A 34 -14.66 -11.97 -0.56
N GLN A 35 -15.91 -12.35 -0.28
CA GLN A 35 -16.28 -13.76 -0.05
C GLN A 35 -16.13 -14.62 -1.31
N LYS A 36 -16.46 -14.08 -2.49
CA LYS A 36 -16.22 -14.76 -3.76
C LYS A 36 -14.73 -15.02 -3.94
N LEU A 37 -13.88 -14.03 -3.69
CA LEU A 37 -12.42 -14.16 -3.79
C LEU A 37 -11.87 -15.15 -2.76
N ASP A 38 -12.32 -15.12 -1.51
CA ASP A 38 -11.88 -16.06 -0.46
C ASP A 38 -12.11 -17.53 -0.88
N ARG A 39 -13.26 -17.85 -1.48
CA ARG A 39 -13.54 -19.19 -2.02
C ARG A 39 -12.63 -19.59 -3.18
N LEU A 40 -12.22 -18.64 -4.00
CA LEU A 40 -11.40 -18.90 -5.19
C LEU A 40 -9.90 -18.98 -4.87
N VAL A 41 -9.41 -18.08 -4.03
CA VAL A 41 -7.98 -17.82 -3.83
C VAL A 41 -7.59 -17.64 -2.36
N GLY A 42 -8.46 -17.96 -1.40
CA GLY A 42 -8.14 -17.88 0.03
C GLY A 42 -6.92 -18.73 0.42
N HIS A 43 -6.71 -19.85 -0.27
CA HIS A 43 -5.53 -20.71 -0.09
C HIS A 43 -4.22 -20.10 -0.65
N ILE A 44 -4.30 -19.07 -1.51
CA ILE A 44 -3.15 -18.38 -2.11
C ILE A 44 -2.60 -17.29 -1.19
N GLY A 45 -3.44 -16.76 -0.29
CA GLY A 45 -3.07 -15.77 0.72
C GLY A 45 -3.05 -14.32 0.25
N VAL A 46 -2.81 -14.05 -1.05
CA VAL A 46 -2.88 -12.71 -1.64
C VAL A 46 -3.44 -12.73 -3.06
N CYS A 47 -4.24 -11.72 -3.40
CA CYS A 47 -4.69 -11.44 -4.76
C CYS A 47 -4.75 -9.94 -5.01
N LYS A 48 -4.71 -9.54 -6.28
CA LYS A 48 -4.89 -8.16 -6.74
C LYS A 48 -6.29 -7.98 -7.31
N VAL A 49 -6.98 -6.92 -6.91
CA VAL A 49 -8.23 -6.47 -7.53
C VAL A 49 -7.96 -5.16 -8.22
N VAL A 50 -8.18 -5.11 -9.54
CA VAL A 50 -8.14 -3.88 -10.33
C VAL A 50 -9.57 -3.36 -10.42
N PRO A 51 -9.88 -2.18 -9.85
CA PRO A 51 -11.26 -1.67 -9.84
C PRO A 51 -11.75 -1.40 -11.27
N PRO A 52 -13.08 -1.39 -11.51
CA PRO A 52 -13.64 -1.08 -12.82
C PRO A 52 -13.29 0.35 -13.25
N PRO A 53 -13.22 0.66 -14.57
CA PRO A 53 -12.72 1.94 -15.07
C PRO A 53 -13.45 3.19 -14.56
N GLY A 54 -14.74 3.06 -14.19
CA GLY A 54 -15.54 4.16 -13.65
C GLY A 54 -15.29 4.47 -12.17
N TRP A 55 -14.65 3.56 -11.43
CA TRP A 55 -14.44 3.73 -10.00
C TRP A 55 -13.29 4.68 -9.68
N ARG A 56 -13.46 5.48 -8.63
CA ARG A 56 -12.44 6.40 -8.12
C ARG A 56 -12.40 6.36 -6.60
N ALA A 57 -11.20 6.28 -6.03
CA ALA A 57 -11.01 6.40 -4.58
C ALA A 57 -11.34 7.81 -4.06
N ARG A 58 -11.20 8.84 -4.92
CA ARG A 58 -11.29 10.26 -4.58
C ARG A 58 -11.99 11.05 -5.67
N ALA A 59 -12.68 12.13 -5.29
CA ALA A 59 -13.24 13.08 -6.25
C ALA A 59 -12.11 13.78 -7.05
N ASP A 60 -11.06 14.22 -6.34
CA ASP A 60 -9.88 14.86 -6.91
C ASP A 60 -8.60 14.06 -6.61
N ASP A 61 -7.76 13.86 -7.63
CA ASP A 61 -6.51 13.10 -7.51
C ASP A 61 -5.28 14.00 -7.25
N VAL A 62 -5.32 14.73 -6.13
CA VAL A 62 -4.30 15.71 -5.72
C VAL A 62 -3.30 15.14 -4.70
N TYR A 63 -3.04 13.83 -4.70
CA TYR A 63 -2.16 13.20 -3.70
C TYR A 63 -1.08 12.34 -4.37
N THR A 64 -0.24 12.99 -5.19
CA THR A 64 1.00 12.40 -5.71
C THR A 64 2.24 12.92 -4.97
N LEU A 65 3.41 12.37 -5.29
CA LEU A 65 4.70 12.88 -4.82
C LEU A 65 4.97 14.32 -5.28
N GLU A 66 4.27 14.80 -6.29
CA GLU A 66 4.39 16.15 -6.83
C GLU A 66 3.24 17.04 -6.39
N THR A 67 2.04 16.49 -6.17
CA THR A 67 0.81 17.28 -6.04
C THR A 67 0.09 17.20 -4.69
N SER A 68 0.69 16.59 -3.64
CA SER A 68 0.06 16.53 -2.31
C SER A 68 -0.48 17.90 -1.84
N SER A 69 -1.70 17.91 -1.30
CA SER A 69 -2.34 19.11 -0.76
C SER A 69 -1.49 19.77 0.33
N GLU A 70 -1.34 21.09 0.26
CA GLU A 70 -0.68 21.91 1.30
C GLU A 70 -1.23 21.63 2.70
N ARG A 71 -2.55 21.34 2.79
CA ARG A 71 -3.19 20.98 4.06
C ARG A 71 -2.61 19.70 4.64
N LEU A 72 -2.48 18.64 3.84
CA LEU A 72 -1.88 17.39 4.32
C LEU A 72 -0.40 17.57 4.66
N ASP A 73 0.36 18.25 3.82
CA ASP A 73 1.79 18.46 4.04
C ASP A 73 2.06 19.19 5.38
N ASN A 74 1.18 20.11 5.77
CA ASN A 74 1.33 20.92 6.98
C ASN A 74 0.65 20.36 8.24
N GLU A 75 -0.49 19.68 8.10
CA GLU A 75 -1.31 19.22 9.23
C GLU A 75 -1.15 17.73 9.52
N CYS A 76 -0.78 16.91 8.53
CA CYS A 76 -0.58 15.48 8.74
C CYS A 76 0.77 15.24 9.43
N ILE A 77 0.72 14.47 10.54
CA ILE A 77 1.90 14.15 11.34
C ILE A 77 2.23 12.68 11.15
N VAL A 78 3.38 12.41 10.56
CA VAL A 78 3.99 11.08 10.52
C VAL A 78 4.54 10.81 11.92
N LYS A 79 3.83 9.98 12.68
CA LYS A 79 4.19 9.65 14.06
C LYS A 79 5.31 8.62 14.06
N ARG A 80 6.38 8.88 14.81
CA ARG A 80 7.50 7.95 15.04
C ARG A 80 7.94 7.19 13.77
N PRO A 81 8.30 7.88 12.67
CA PRO A 81 8.72 7.19 11.45
C PRO A 81 9.91 6.28 11.72
N ILE A 82 9.93 5.13 11.05
CA ILE A 82 10.85 4.02 11.35
C ILE A 82 11.96 4.01 10.30
N ARG A 83 13.21 4.12 10.72
CA ARG A 83 14.37 3.84 9.86
C ARG A 83 14.66 2.34 9.89
N GLN A 84 14.72 1.75 8.70
CA GLN A 84 14.74 0.30 8.51
C GLN A 84 16.16 -0.21 8.25
N ASN A 85 16.92 -0.51 9.30
CA ASN A 85 18.30 -0.96 9.19
C ASN A 85 18.34 -2.47 8.93
N ALA A 86 18.65 -2.89 7.70
CA ALA A 86 18.80 -4.30 7.39
C ALA A 86 20.17 -4.84 7.83
N ILE A 87 20.17 -6.04 8.41
CA ILE A 87 21.37 -6.81 8.77
C ILE A 87 21.24 -8.20 8.15
N GLY A 88 22.30 -8.70 7.52
CA GLY A 88 22.32 -10.06 6.95
C GLY A 88 22.97 -10.10 5.58
N GLY A 89 22.63 -11.13 4.80
CA GLY A 89 23.19 -11.33 3.46
C GLY A 89 22.66 -12.59 2.77
N LYS A 90 22.98 -12.70 1.47
CA LYS A 90 22.65 -13.86 0.61
C LYS A 90 21.17 -14.26 0.67
N GLY A 91 20.25 -13.29 0.72
CA GLY A 91 18.81 -13.52 0.79
C GLY A 91 18.23 -13.68 2.19
N PHE A 92 19.06 -13.68 3.24
CA PHE A 92 18.61 -13.73 4.64
C PHE A 92 18.89 -12.40 5.33
N TYR A 93 17.83 -11.69 5.69
CA TYR A 93 17.92 -10.37 6.30
C TYR A 93 17.02 -10.27 7.52
N VAL A 94 17.50 -9.55 8.53
CA VAL A 94 16.73 -9.09 9.69
C VAL A 94 16.62 -7.58 9.57
N ASN A 95 15.41 -7.05 9.71
CA ASN A 95 15.20 -5.60 9.73
C ASN A 95 15.17 -5.10 11.19
N VAL A 96 16.09 -4.21 11.53
CA VAL A 96 16.18 -3.56 12.84
C VAL A 96 15.56 -2.16 12.73
N HIS A 97 14.49 -1.95 13.50
CA HIS A 97 13.72 -0.71 13.48
C HIS A 97 14.33 0.33 14.41
N GLU A 98 14.72 1.47 13.84
CA GLU A 98 15.15 2.65 14.60
C GLU A 98 14.11 3.75 14.42
N GLU A 99 13.31 4.00 15.45
CA GLU A 99 12.32 5.08 15.41
C GLU A 99 12.96 6.47 15.42
N LYS A 100 12.35 7.38 14.68
CA LYS A 100 12.73 8.79 14.62
C LYS A 100 11.66 9.68 15.25
N ARG A 101 11.99 10.94 15.45
CA ARG A 101 11.03 11.93 15.98
C ARG A 101 9.89 12.12 14.98
N SER A 102 8.68 12.28 15.50
CA SER A 102 7.52 12.64 14.70
C SER A 102 7.79 13.92 13.90
N MET A 103 7.28 13.96 12.67
CA MET A 103 7.49 15.07 11.74
C MET A 103 6.24 15.30 10.90
N LYS A 104 6.14 16.46 10.25
CA LYS A 104 5.08 16.73 9.29
C LYS A 104 5.25 15.88 8.04
N LEU A 105 4.15 15.57 7.36
CA LEU A 105 4.19 14.84 6.09
C LEU A 105 5.03 15.57 5.04
N GLY A 106 4.97 16.90 4.98
CA GLY A 106 5.79 17.69 4.07
C GLY A 106 7.30 17.55 4.32
N ASP A 107 7.73 17.42 5.58
CA ASP A 107 9.14 17.19 5.92
C ASP A 107 9.56 15.76 5.59
N PHE A 108 8.70 14.78 5.88
CA PHE A 108 8.93 13.39 5.50
C PHE A 108 9.07 13.22 3.98
N LYS A 109 8.22 13.91 3.21
CA LYS A 109 8.25 13.94 1.74
C LYS A 109 9.59 14.47 1.21
N LYS A 110 10.12 15.56 1.77
CA LYS A 110 11.45 16.10 1.39
C LYS A 110 12.56 15.08 1.62
N ILE A 111 12.57 14.44 2.79
CA ILE A 111 13.56 13.40 3.13
C ILE A 111 13.49 12.23 2.13
N ALA A 112 12.28 11.76 1.80
CA ALA A 112 12.09 10.68 0.84
C ALA A 112 12.58 11.05 -0.57
N GLN A 113 12.31 12.28 -1.02
CA GLN A 113 12.78 12.79 -2.31
C GLN A 113 14.30 12.93 -2.36
N GLU A 114 14.92 13.45 -1.31
CA GLU A 114 16.38 13.53 -1.21
C GLU A 114 17.01 12.12 -1.29
N GLN A 115 16.49 11.14 -0.54
CA GLN A 115 16.97 9.76 -0.59
C GLN A 115 16.82 9.10 -1.96
N ALA A 116 15.75 9.40 -2.69
CA ALA A 116 15.54 8.90 -4.05
C ALA A 116 16.60 9.42 -5.04
N THR A 117 17.11 10.64 -4.84
CA THR A 117 18.12 11.26 -5.71
C THR A 117 19.55 10.79 -5.44
N VAL A 118 19.89 10.41 -4.20
CA VAL A 118 21.26 10.02 -3.81
C VAL A 118 21.72 8.71 -4.46
N GLY A 119 20.80 7.83 -4.87
CA GLY A 119 21.10 6.52 -5.47
C GLY A 119 20.92 6.42 -6.99
N SER A 120 20.63 7.53 -7.67
CA SER A 120 20.33 7.55 -9.11
C SER A 120 21.08 8.71 -9.78
N SER A 121 22.05 8.40 -10.65
CA SER A 121 22.46 9.36 -11.69
C SER A 121 21.21 9.91 -12.35
N ARG A 122 21.01 11.23 -12.26
CA ARG A 122 19.83 11.97 -12.72
C ARG A 122 19.23 11.35 -14.00
N ARG A 123 18.14 10.59 -13.85
CA ARG A 123 17.15 10.43 -14.92
C ARG A 123 16.06 11.42 -14.63
N SER A 124 16.21 12.63 -15.16
CA SER A 124 15.11 13.57 -15.32
C SER A 124 14.15 12.97 -16.35
N GLY A 125 13.09 12.31 -15.89
CA GLY A 125 12.17 11.65 -16.81
C GLY A 125 10.94 11.18 -16.06
N ARG A 126 9.83 11.86 -16.33
CA ARG A 126 8.48 11.49 -15.92
C ARG A 126 8.15 10.11 -16.50
N GLU A 127 8.08 9.08 -15.66
CA GLU A 127 7.64 7.76 -16.09
C GLU A 127 6.22 7.52 -15.57
N THR A 128 5.23 7.74 -16.45
CA THR A 128 3.84 7.35 -16.20
C THR A 128 3.76 5.82 -16.07
N SER A 129 2.72 5.32 -15.39
CA SER A 129 2.47 3.89 -15.10
C SER A 129 2.61 2.93 -16.32
N SER A 130 2.58 3.46 -17.54
CA SER A 130 2.79 2.76 -18.82
C SER A 130 4.25 2.36 -19.12
N THR A 131 5.23 2.71 -18.28
CA THR A 131 6.67 2.55 -18.61
C THR A 131 7.40 1.47 -17.80
N TYR A 132 6.75 0.82 -16.83
CA TYR A 132 7.39 -0.25 -16.05
C TYR A 132 7.27 -1.60 -16.78
N SER A 133 8.18 -1.85 -17.73
CA SER A 133 8.29 -3.18 -18.34
C SER A 133 8.71 -4.23 -17.31
N THR A 134 8.45 -5.50 -17.62
CA THR A 134 8.87 -6.64 -16.78
C THR A 134 10.37 -6.62 -16.50
N GLU A 135 11.16 -6.19 -17.46
CA GLU A 135 12.62 -6.08 -17.36
C GLU A 135 13.02 -4.95 -16.40
N VAL A 136 12.36 -3.79 -16.49
CA VAL A 136 12.60 -2.66 -15.58
C VAL A 136 12.27 -3.05 -14.13
N LEU A 137 11.16 -3.75 -13.91
CA LEU A 137 10.79 -4.24 -12.59
C LEU A 137 11.80 -5.25 -12.03
N ALA A 138 12.28 -6.18 -12.85
CA ALA A 138 13.31 -7.14 -12.45
C ALA A 138 14.65 -6.46 -12.11
N GLU A 139 15.03 -5.42 -12.87
CA GLU A 139 16.22 -4.63 -12.58
C GLU A 139 16.08 -3.83 -11.27
N LEU A 140 14.90 -3.24 -11.03
CA LEU A 140 14.59 -2.53 -9.78
C LEU A 140 14.63 -3.47 -8.58
N GLU A 141 14.05 -4.67 -8.70
CA GLU A 141 14.10 -5.70 -7.65
C GLU A 141 15.56 -6.13 -7.37
N LYS A 142 16.35 -6.38 -8.41
CA LYS A 142 17.79 -6.69 -8.25
C LYS A 142 18.56 -5.54 -7.60
N LYS A 143 18.24 -4.29 -7.95
CA LYS A 143 18.83 -3.10 -7.32
C LYS A 143 18.43 -3.01 -5.84
N PHE A 144 17.18 -3.31 -5.49
CA PHE A 144 16.70 -3.34 -4.12
C PHE A 144 17.49 -4.35 -3.27
N TRP A 145 17.49 -5.64 -3.66
CA TRP A 145 18.15 -6.68 -2.85
C TRP A 145 19.66 -6.51 -2.73
N ARG A 146 20.32 -6.02 -3.79
CA ARG A 146 21.75 -5.71 -3.76
C ARG A 146 22.08 -4.58 -2.79
N ASN A 147 21.17 -3.61 -2.66
CA ASN A 147 21.41 -2.40 -1.88
C ASN A 147 20.69 -2.36 -0.53
N ILE A 148 19.98 -3.41 -0.13
CA ILE A 148 19.14 -3.43 1.08
C ILE A 148 19.90 -3.08 2.37
N LEU A 149 21.20 -3.34 2.42
CA LEU A 149 22.08 -3.02 3.57
C LEU A 149 22.59 -1.56 3.56
N PHE A 150 22.46 -0.86 2.44
CA PHE A 150 22.97 0.49 2.24
C PHE A 150 21.82 1.49 2.25
N ASN A 151 22.06 2.66 2.85
CA ASN A 151 21.10 3.75 2.96
C ASN A 151 19.72 3.29 3.51
N PRO A 152 19.63 2.95 4.81
CA PRO A 152 18.39 2.51 5.46
C PRO A 152 17.23 3.48 5.21
N PRO A 153 16.14 3.04 4.53
CA PRO A 153 15.02 3.92 4.21
C PRO A 153 14.22 4.29 5.45
N MET A 154 13.48 5.39 5.36
CA MET A 154 12.53 5.79 6.39
C MET A 154 11.10 5.37 5.98
N TYR A 155 10.34 4.81 6.91
CA TYR A 155 8.99 4.33 6.70
C TYR A 155 8.00 5.01 7.66
N GLY A 156 7.04 5.75 7.10
CA GLY A 156 6.00 6.47 7.83
C GLY A 156 4.72 5.64 7.99
N ALA A 157 4.81 4.55 8.75
CA ALA A 157 3.65 3.70 9.04
C ALA A 157 2.58 4.42 9.88
N ASP A 158 1.36 3.89 9.88
CA ASP A 158 0.28 4.29 10.80
C ASP A 158 0.00 5.79 10.83
N CYS A 159 0.04 6.43 9.65
CA CYS A 159 -0.15 7.87 9.51
C CYS A 159 -1.64 8.22 9.37
N PRO A 160 -2.30 8.80 10.39
CA PRO A 160 -3.68 9.21 10.27
C PRO A 160 -3.80 10.52 9.48
N VAL A 161 -4.93 10.71 8.81
CA VAL A 161 -5.30 12.01 8.23
C VAL A 161 -5.62 13.03 9.34
N PRO A 162 -5.46 14.33 9.08
CA PRO A 162 -5.85 15.38 10.02
C PRO A 162 -7.33 15.29 10.42
N LYS A 163 -7.65 15.75 11.63
CA LYS A 163 -9.05 15.84 12.08
C LYS A 163 -9.84 16.81 11.19
N GLY A 164 -11.10 16.47 10.90
CA GLY A 164 -11.95 17.28 10.03
C GLY A 164 -11.44 17.34 8.58
N PHE A 165 -10.57 16.40 8.18
CA PHE A 165 -10.19 16.24 6.78
C PHE A 165 -11.37 15.72 5.95
N ARG A 166 -12.17 14.81 6.52
CA ARG A 166 -13.46 14.38 5.98
C ARG A 166 -14.62 14.99 6.76
N GLU A 167 -15.70 15.30 6.07
CA GLU A 167 -16.93 15.84 6.66
C GLU A 167 -17.60 14.86 7.63
N ASP A 168 -17.51 13.56 7.35
CA ASP A 168 -18.07 12.50 8.19
C ASP A 168 -17.22 12.17 9.44
N GLY A 169 -16.09 12.85 9.62
CA GLY A 169 -15.19 12.66 10.76
C GLY A 169 -14.41 11.35 10.74
N LEU A 170 -14.54 10.52 9.71
CA LEU A 170 -13.76 9.29 9.57
C LEU A 170 -12.32 9.60 9.13
N GLY A 171 -11.43 8.63 9.36
CA GLY A 171 -10.06 8.67 8.84
C GLY A 171 -10.00 8.33 7.35
N GLY A 172 -8.80 8.39 6.77
CA GLY A 172 -8.52 7.98 5.40
C GLY A 172 -8.65 9.10 4.37
N LEU A 173 -8.17 8.81 3.16
CA LEU A 173 -8.11 9.75 2.04
C LEU A 173 -9.22 9.53 1.01
N PHE A 174 -10.17 8.63 1.28
CA PHE A 174 -11.19 8.26 0.30
C PHE A 174 -12.31 9.31 0.32
N SER A 175 -12.92 9.55 -0.83
CA SER A 175 -14.11 10.39 -0.98
C SER A 175 -15.36 9.50 -0.94
N PRO A 176 -16.14 9.51 0.15
CA PRO A 176 -17.31 8.63 0.29
C PRO A 176 -18.38 8.84 -0.81
N GLU A 177 -18.39 10.00 -1.45
CA GLU A 177 -19.28 10.35 -2.56
C GLU A 177 -18.96 9.63 -3.89
N VAL A 178 -17.74 9.10 -4.07
CA VAL A 178 -17.33 8.42 -5.33
C VAL A 178 -16.77 7.02 -5.16
N CYS A 179 -16.28 6.65 -3.97
CA CYS A 179 -15.61 5.35 -3.76
C CYS A 179 -16.58 4.19 -3.45
N GLY A 180 -17.88 4.46 -3.31
CA GLY A 180 -18.90 3.44 -3.07
C GLY A 180 -18.64 2.62 -1.81
N ASP A 181 -18.91 1.32 -1.85
CA ASP A 181 -18.72 0.39 -0.72
C ASP A 181 -17.23 0.08 -0.43
N TRP A 182 -16.32 0.52 -1.29
CA TRP A 182 -14.88 0.31 -1.17
C TRP A 182 -14.17 1.42 -0.38
N ASP A 183 -14.89 2.12 0.50
CA ASP A 183 -14.31 3.03 1.48
C ASP A 183 -13.67 2.24 2.63
N LEU A 184 -12.34 2.14 2.65
CA LEU A 184 -11.58 1.40 3.65
C LEU A 184 -11.86 1.85 5.10
N ALA A 185 -12.29 3.10 5.30
CA ALA A 185 -12.65 3.60 6.62
C ALA A 185 -14.07 3.19 7.08
N ARG A 186 -14.92 2.74 6.15
CA ARG A 186 -16.32 2.33 6.39
C ARG A 186 -16.56 0.84 6.26
N LEU A 187 -15.54 0.06 5.85
CA LEU A 187 -15.69 -1.38 5.70
C LEU A 187 -16.20 -2.04 6.99
N PRO A 188 -17.12 -3.00 6.90
CA PRO A 188 -17.60 -3.73 8.06
C PRO A 188 -16.45 -4.47 8.75
N SER A 189 -16.06 -4.02 9.94
CA SER A 189 -15.02 -4.71 10.71
C SER A 189 -15.56 -6.04 11.26
N LEU A 190 -14.65 -6.95 11.65
CA LEU A 190 -15.04 -8.15 12.41
C LEU A 190 -15.77 -7.81 13.71
N LEU A 191 -15.52 -6.65 14.32
CA LEU A 191 -16.27 -6.16 15.49
C LEU A 191 -17.70 -5.76 15.09
N THR A 192 -17.87 -5.11 13.94
CA THR A 192 -19.17 -4.70 13.40
C THR A 192 -20.02 -5.90 12.94
N VAL A 193 -19.39 -6.90 12.31
CA VAL A 193 -20.05 -8.14 11.84
C VAL A 193 -20.28 -9.13 13.00
N GLY A 194 -19.33 -9.23 13.93
CA GLY A 194 -19.42 -10.09 15.11
C GLY A 194 -20.54 -9.69 16.08
N LEU A 195 -20.88 -8.40 16.15
CA LEU A 195 -22.05 -7.91 16.88
C LEU A 195 -23.37 -8.27 16.19
N ARG A 196 -23.42 -8.28 14.85
CA ARG A 196 -24.64 -8.68 14.10
C ARG A 196 -24.97 -10.17 14.23
N LYS A 197 -23.98 -11.03 14.50
CA LYS A 197 -24.17 -12.48 14.72
C LYS A 197 -24.37 -12.86 16.20
N ARG A 198 -24.40 -11.89 17.13
CA ARG A 198 -24.77 -12.10 18.53
C ARG A 198 -26.00 -11.27 18.91
N VAL A 199 -27.13 -11.58 18.27
CA VAL A 199 -28.46 -11.35 18.87
C VAL A 199 -29.29 -12.60 18.57
N PRO A 200 -29.47 -13.46 19.59
CA PRO A 200 -30.80 -13.78 20.08
C PRO A 200 -31.19 -12.85 21.23
#